data_AF-A0A920QLR7-F1
#
_entry.id   AF-A0A920QLR7-F1
#
_cell.length_a   1.000
_cell.length_b   1.000
_cell.length_c   1.000
_cell.angle_alpha   90.00
_cell.angle_beta   90.00
_cell.angle_gamma   90.00
#
_symmetry.space_group_name_H-M   'P 1'
#
loop_
_entity.id
_entity.type
_entity.pdbx_description
1 polymer ?
#
loop_
_entity_poly.entity_id
_entity_poly.type
_entity_poly.pdbx_seq_one_letter_code
_entity_poly.pdbx_strand_id
1 'polypeptide(L)' 'MVCSGWHDTPIYNREFLPPKIKFKGPAVIEQLDTTTVVEPENHVEVDKAGNLIISL' A
#
# COMPACT_ATOMS: atom_id res chain seq x y z
N MET A 1 15.19 18.74 -2.85
CA MET A 1 14.18 17.79 -3.37
C MET A 1 14.94 16.71 -4.10
N VAL A 2 15.13 15.55 -3.50
CA VAL A 2 15.66 14.41 -4.23
C VAL A 2 14.45 13.82 -4.93
N CYS A 3 14.40 13.84 -6.26
CA CYS A 3 13.45 13.01 -6.98
C CYS A 3 13.85 11.57 -6.64
N SER A 4 13.11 10.91 -5.75
CA SER A 4 13.30 9.48 -5.56
C SER A 4 13.00 8.85 -6.91
N GLY A 5 14.01 8.27 -7.55
CA GLY A 5 13.92 7.83 -8.94
C GLY A 5 12.90 6.71 -9.14
N TRP A 6 13.09 5.91 -10.18
CA TRP A 6 12.29 4.70 -10.35
C TRP A 6 12.52 3.73 -9.20
N HIS A 7 11.44 3.16 -8.66
CA HIS A 7 11.47 2.15 -7.61
C HIS A 7 10.85 0.86 -8.12
N ASP A 8 11.49 -0.27 -7.87
CA ASP A 8 10.84 -1.57 -8.01
C ASP A 8 9.70 -1.66 -6.99
N THR A 9 8.46 -1.66 -7.49
CA THR A 9 7.27 -1.48 -6.65
C THR A 9 6.39 -2.72 -6.73
N PRO A 10 6.17 -3.44 -5.61
CA PRO A 10 5.27 -4.59 -5.60
C PRO A 10 3.83 -4.15 -5.85
N ILE A 11 3.11 -4.97 -6.61
CA ILE A 11 1.68 -4.81 -6.86
C ILE A 11 0.94 -5.86 -6.03
N TYR A 12 0.04 -5.40 -5.17
CA TYR A 12 -0.81 -6.25 -4.33
C TYR A 12 -2.25 -6.21 -4.84
N ASN A 13 -2.86 -7.37 -5.02
CA ASN A 13 -4.31 -7.44 -5.12
C ASN A 13 -4.91 -7.26 -3.73
N ARG A 14 -5.77 -6.25 -3.57
CA ARG A 14 -6.39 -5.89 -2.31
C ARG A 14 -7.17 -7.02 -1.65
N GLU A 15 -7.82 -7.87 -2.45
CA GLU A 15 -8.67 -8.97 -1.97
C GLU A 15 -7.85 -10.02 -1.23
N PHE A 16 -6.54 -10.09 -1.49
CA PHE A 16 -5.62 -11.03 -0.86
C PHE A 16 -4.84 -10.44 0.32
N LEU A 17 -5.07 -9.18 0.69
CA LEU A 17 -4.44 -8.58 1.88
C LEU A 17 -5.21 -8.99 3.14
N PRO A 18 -4.62 -9.80 4.04
CA PRO A 18 -5.31 -10.27 5.22
C PRO A 18 -5.48 -9.14 6.25
N PRO A 19 -6.55 -9.16 7.08
CA PRO A 19 -6.69 -8.24 8.19
C PRO A 19 -5.48 -8.27 9.12
N LYS A 20 -5.14 -7.09 9.68
CA LYS A 20 -3.99 -6.83 10.57
C LYS A 20 -2.62 -6.95 9.92
N ILE A 21 -2.52 -7.17 8.60
CA ILE A 21 -1.23 -7.07 7.92
C ILE A 21 -0.70 -5.63 8.01
N LYS A 22 0.61 -5.51 8.16
CA LYS A 22 1.32 -4.24 8.16
C LYS A 22 2.51 -4.32 7.23
N PHE A 23 2.72 -3.30 6.41
CA PHE A 23 3.89 -3.19 5.55
C PHE A 23 4.23 -1.73 5.27
N LYS A 24 5.46 -1.48 4.82
CA LYS A 24 5.94 -0.17 4.38
C LYS A 24 5.90 -0.10 2.85
N GLY A 25 5.64 1.08 2.31
CA GLY A 25 5.81 1.33 0.87
C GLY A 25 7.28 1.26 0.41
N PRO A 26 7.54 1.45 -0.90
CA PRO A 26 6.56 1.75 -1.94
C PRO A 26 5.71 0.52 -2.28
N ALA A 27 4.45 0.74 -2.63
CA ALA A 27 3.56 -0.32 -3.10
C ALA A 27 2.44 0.23 -3.97
N VAL A 28 1.96 -0.59 -4.90
CA VAL A 28 0.68 -0.36 -5.58
C VAL A 28 -0.30 -1.40 -5.09
N ILE A 29 -1.50 -0.98 -4.69
CA ILE A 29 -2.58 -1.87 -4.26
C ILE A 29 -3.72 -1.71 -5.26
N GLU A 30 -4.04 -2.78 -5.96
CA GLU A 30 -5.08 -2.82 -6.99
C GLU A 30 -6.37 -3.44 -6.46
N GLN A 31 -7.48 -2.85 -6.89
CA GLN A 31 -8.84 -3.31 -6.74
C GLN A 31 -9.53 -3.26 -8.09
N LEU A 32 -10.71 -3.88 -8.19
CA LEU A 32 -11.53 -3.84 -9.40
C LEU A 32 -11.87 -2.41 -9.85
N ASP A 33 -12.04 -1.49 -8.90
CA ASP A 33 -12.56 -0.14 -9.10
C ASP A 33 -11.55 0.99 -8.79
N THR A 34 -10.41 0.66 -8.19
CA THR A 34 -9.41 1.66 -7.77
C THR A 34 -8.00 1.11 -7.74
N THR A 35 -7.03 2.02 -7.83
CA THR A 35 -5.61 1.76 -7.69
C THR A 35 -5.05 2.72 -6.65
N THR A 36 -4.51 2.19 -5.55
CA THR A 36 -3.91 2.98 -4.48
C THR A 36 -2.38 2.91 -4.58
N VAL A 37 -1.73 4.07 -4.66
CA VAL A 37 -0.26 4.17 -4.61
C VAL A 37 0.15 4.52 -3.18
N VAL A 38 1.11 3.76 -2.64
CA VAL A 38 1.69 3.94 -1.31
C VAL A 38 3.13 4.41 -1.49
N GLU A 39 3.44 5.59 -0.97
CA GLU A 39 4.77 6.17 -1.07
C GLU A 39 5.80 5.43 -0.20
N PRO A 40 7.11 5.51 -0.51
CA PRO A 40 8.16 4.83 0.24
C PRO A 40 8.12 5.06 1.74
N GLU A 41 7.79 6.26 2.21
CA GLU A 41 7.75 6.57 3.65
C GLU A 41 6.40 6.32 4.31
N ASN A 42 5.42 5.78 3.58
CA ASN A 42 4.11 5.47 4.15
C ASN A 42 4.06 4.04 4.69
N HIS A 43 3.30 3.91 5.78
CA HIS A 43 2.95 2.65 6.41
C HIS A 43 1.50 2.31 6.07
N VAL A 44 1.26 1.04 5.77
CA VAL A 44 -0.07 0.49 5.50
C VAL A 44 -0.42 -0.50 6.58
N GLU A 45 -1.63 -0.38 7.12
CA GLU A 45 -2.27 -1.38 7.97
C GLU A 45 -3.65 -1.73 7.40
N VAL A 46 -3.97 -3.02 7.32
CA VAL A 46 -5.36 -3.45 7.12
C VAL A 46 -6.00 -3.58 8.50
N ASP A 47 -7.00 -2.78 8.82
CA ASP A 47 -7.69 -2.90 10.11
C ASP A 47 -8.53 -4.19 10.20
N LYS A 48 -9.23 -4.40 11.32
CA LYS A 48 -10.07 -5.60 11.52
C LYS A 48 -11.29 -5.64 10.59
N ALA A 49 -11.78 -4.50 10.14
CA ALA A 49 -12.90 -4.39 9.22
C ALA A 49 -12.47 -4.55 7.76
N GLY A 50 -11.16 -4.60 7.51
CA GLY A 50 -10.61 -4.67 6.17
C GLY A 50 -10.52 -3.30 5.51
N ASN A 51 -10.34 -2.21 6.25
CA ASN A 51 -9.98 -0.91 5.68
C ASN A 51 -8.46 -0.79 5.54
N LEU A 52 -7.99 -0.09 4.51
CA LEU A 52 -6.60 0.35 4.43
C LEU A 52 -6.43 1.63 5.24
N ILE A 53 -5.54 1.61 6.22
CA ILE A 53 -5.10 2.79 6.96
C ILE A 53 -3.68 3.09 6.50
N ILE A 54 -3.48 4.30 5.94
CA ILE A 54 -2.19 4.78 5.46
C ILE A 54 -1.74 5.94 6.35
N SER A 55 -0.54 5.85 6.89
CA SER A 55 0.07 6.90 7.73
C SER A 55 1.52 7.16 7.33
N LEU A 56 2.05 8.31 7.75
CA LEU A 56 3.48 8.63 7.73
C LEU A 56 4.17 7.87 8.86
#